data_AF-A0A2V8JTM1-F1
#
_entry.id   AF-A0A2V8JTM1-F1
#
_cell.length_a   1.000
_cell.length_b   1.000
_cell.length_c   1.000
_cell.angle_alpha   90.00
_cell.angle_beta   90.00
_cell.angle_gamma   90.00
#
_symmetry.space_group_name_H-M   'P 1'
#
loop_
_entity.id
_entity.type
_entity.pdbx_description
1 polymer ?
#
loop_
_entity_poly.entity_id
_entity_poly.type
_entity_poly.pdbx_seq_one_letter_code
_entity_poly.pdbx_strand_id
1 'polypeptide(L)'
;MTRNESFDDVLNMLLLEEPAPTDEALARWSERYPQYRENLAEFFAAWAMQETETGPEPDTDEDRIVQQSVNHAMEILRRQGRLTPAEAVESLKPNDQLVLTAVWVLGGRGYAVTIAEKVSEMQGKRALLGSIHISLDRLERRALVLSRKADPVSEPEHEHRRYFTVTMAGARALAHAKQTSAELARFLPDFA
;
A
#
# COMPACT_ATOMS: atom_id res chain seq x y z
N MET A 1 -23.00 -8.81 4.40
CA MET A 1 -22.37 -9.08 3.09
C MET A 1 -20.87 -9.04 3.31
N THR A 2 -20.23 -10.20 3.44
CA THR A 2 -18.77 -10.29 3.59
C THR A 2 -18.13 -9.82 2.29
N ARG A 3 -17.32 -8.76 2.37
CA ARG A 3 -16.52 -8.25 1.26
C ARG A 3 -15.56 -9.37 0.84
N ASN A 4 -15.48 -9.69 -0.45
CA ASN A 4 -14.60 -10.76 -0.95
C ASN A 4 -13.15 -10.25 -0.98
N GLU A 5 -12.54 -10.14 0.20
CA GLU A 5 -11.16 -9.67 0.42
C GLU A 5 -10.17 -10.81 0.17
N SER A 6 -9.08 -10.53 -0.55
CA SER A 6 -8.02 -11.52 -0.79
C SER A 6 -7.23 -11.79 0.50
N PHE A 7 -6.57 -12.94 0.59
CA PHE A 7 -5.72 -13.23 1.76
C PHE A 7 -4.63 -12.18 1.95
N ASP A 8 -4.07 -11.66 0.85
CA ASP A 8 -3.10 -10.57 0.88
C ASP A 8 -3.68 -9.29 1.50
N ASP A 9 -4.95 -8.95 1.23
CA ASP A 9 -5.61 -7.80 1.86
C ASP A 9 -5.80 -8.03 3.36
N VAL A 10 -6.18 -9.24 3.75
CA VAL A 10 -6.36 -9.63 5.16
C VAL A 10 -5.05 -9.55 5.93
N LEU A 11 -3.94 -10.07 5.38
CA LEU A 11 -2.62 -9.95 5.99
C LEU A 11 -2.18 -8.48 6.14
N ASN A 12 -2.56 -7.61 5.20
CA ASN A 12 -2.21 -6.19 5.29
C ASN A 12 -2.95 -5.47 6.40
N MET A 13 -4.24 -5.78 6.57
CA MET A 13 -5.03 -5.23 7.66
C MET A 13 -4.51 -5.77 9.00
N LEU A 14 -4.17 -7.06 9.04
CA LEU A 14 -3.63 -7.72 10.23
C LEU A 14 -2.32 -7.09 10.68
N LEU A 15 -1.38 -6.89 9.75
CA LEU A 15 -0.09 -6.27 10.04
C LEU A 15 -0.18 -4.78 10.41
N LEU A 16 -1.32 -4.13 10.16
CA LEU A 16 -1.55 -2.74 10.55
C LEU A 16 -2.18 -2.64 11.95
N GLU A 17 -3.01 -3.62 12.32
CA GLU A 17 -3.74 -3.64 13.58
C GLU A 17 -2.98 -4.37 14.69
N GLU A 18 -2.19 -5.39 14.34
CA GLU A 18 -1.49 -6.24 15.30
C GLU A 18 0.00 -5.89 15.39
N PRO A 19 0.51 -5.46 16.55
CA PRO A 19 1.93 -5.18 16.72
C PRO A 19 2.78 -6.44 16.96
N ALA A 20 2.15 -7.57 17.33
CA ALA A 20 2.85 -8.81 17.68
C ALA A 20 1.98 -10.07 17.40
N PRO A 21 2.59 -11.25 17.19
CA PRO A 21 1.90 -12.51 16.91
C PRO A 21 1.29 -13.12 18.17
N THR A 22 0.23 -12.51 18.70
CA THR A 22 -0.45 -13.01 19.90
C THR A 22 -1.52 -14.06 19.56
N ASP A 23 -1.71 -15.03 20.45
CA ASP A 23 -2.79 -16.02 20.33
C ASP A 23 -4.18 -15.36 20.29
N GLU A 24 -4.35 -14.25 21.00
CA GLU A 24 -5.60 -13.46 21.02
C GLU A 24 -5.88 -12.81 19.66
N ALA A 25 -4.84 -12.28 19.01
CA ALA A 25 -4.94 -11.77 17.65
C ALA A 25 -5.26 -12.90 16.66
N LEU A 26 -4.57 -14.04 16.72
CA LEU A 26 -4.87 -15.18 15.85
C LEU A 26 -6.33 -15.63 15.98
N ALA A 27 -6.86 -15.73 17.20
CA ALA A 27 -8.25 -16.09 17.45
C ALA A 27 -9.23 -15.08 16.85
N ARG A 28 -9.02 -13.78 17.10
CA ARG A 28 -9.86 -12.69 16.56
C ARG A 28 -9.87 -12.66 15.04
N TRP A 29 -8.71 -12.79 14.41
CA TRP A 29 -8.59 -12.76 12.95
C TRP A 29 -9.13 -14.03 12.29
N SER A 30 -8.99 -15.18 12.93
CA SER A 30 -9.55 -16.46 12.47
C SER A 30 -11.08 -16.53 12.58
N GLU A 31 -11.67 -15.78 13.51
CA GLU A 31 -13.13 -15.61 13.62
C GLU A 31 -13.64 -14.62 12.57
N ARG A 32 -12.91 -13.54 12.32
CA ARG A 32 -13.24 -12.52 11.32
C ARG A 32 -13.09 -13.02 9.88
N TYR A 33 -12.11 -13.89 9.61
CA TYR A 33 -11.82 -14.45 8.30
C TYR A 33 -11.74 -15.99 8.32
N PRO A 34 -12.87 -16.70 8.49
CA PRO A 34 -12.89 -18.15 8.63
C PRO A 34 -12.27 -18.90 7.45
N GLN A 35 -12.38 -18.34 6.24
CA GLN A 35 -11.82 -18.91 5.01
C GLN A 35 -10.29 -18.91 4.95
N TYR A 36 -9.62 -18.16 5.82
CA TYR A 36 -8.15 -18.05 5.88
C TYR A 36 -7.56 -18.57 7.19
N ARG A 37 -8.34 -19.32 7.99
CA ARG A 37 -7.91 -19.79 9.32
C ARG A 37 -6.58 -20.54 9.30
N GLU A 38 -6.39 -21.46 8.36
CA GLU A 38 -5.13 -22.23 8.23
C GLU A 38 -3.97 -21.31 7.85
N ASN A 39 -4.17 -20.45 6.84
CA ASN A 39 -3.16 -19.50 6.39
C ASN A 39 -2.77 -18.49 7.49
N LEU A 40 -3.73 -18.05 8.31
CA LEU A 40 -3.48 -17.18 9.46
C LEU A 40 -2.69 -17.93 10.54
N ALA A 41 -3.07 -19.16 10.90
CA ALA A 41 -2.33 -19.95 11.88
C ALA A 41 -0.87 -20.18 11.45
N GLU A 42 -0.64 -20.50 10.19
CA GLU A 42 0.72 -20.62 9.64
C GLU A 42 1.49 -19.30 9.67
N PHE A 43 0.83 -18.19 9.33
CA PHE A 43 1.43 -16.86 9.37
C PHE A 43 1.84 -16.46 10.79
N PHE A 44 0.95 -16.61 11.78
CA PHE A 44 1.25 -16.31 13.18
C PHE A 44 2.34 -17.23 13.74
N ALA A 45 2.34 -18.51 13.37
CA ALA A 45 3.41 -19.43 13.78
C ALA A 45 4.78 -19.00 13.21
N ALA A 46 4.83 -18.62 11.92
CA ALA A 46 6.05 -18.10 11.31
C ALA A 46 6.50 -16.77 11.95
N TRP A 47 5.54 -15.90 12.30
CA TRP A 47 5.79 -14.62 12.96
C TRP A 47 6.32 -14.82 14.40
N ALA A 48 5.76 -15.77 15.16
CA ALA A 48 6.19 -16.10 16.52
C ALA A 48 7.57 -16.80 16.58
N MET A 49 7.90 -17.63 15.59
CA MET A 49 9.18 -18.36 15.57
C MET A 49 10.41 -17.46 15.43
N GLN A 50 10.28 -16.24 14.88
CA GLN A 50 11.41 -15.31 14.71
C GLN A 50 11.66 -14.38 15.90
N GLU A 51 10.72 -14.20 16.83
CA GLU A 51 10.94 -13.38 18.05
C GLU A 51 11.90 -14.06 19.05
N THR A 52 12.11 -15.37 18.94
CA THR A 52 12.97 -16.14 19.86
C THR A 52 14.47 -16.17 19.51
N GLU A 53 14.90 -15.65 18.35
CA GLU A 53 16.32 -15.70 17.92
C GLU A 53 17.10 -14.39 18.12
N THR A 54 16.45 -13.28 18.47
CA THR A 54 17.14 -12.01 18.82
C THR A 54 17.25 -11.84 20.33
N GLY A 55 18.41 -12.21 20.89
CA GLY A 55 18.77 -11.94 22.28
C GLY A 55 18.85 -10.43 22.60
N PRO A 56 18.91 -10.05 23.89
CA PRO A 56 18.66 -8.68 24.30
C PRO A 56 19.92 -7.81 24.19
N GLU A 57 19.87 -6.71 23.45
CA GLU A 57 20.57 -5.46 23.81
C GLU A 57 19.77 -4.23 23.34
N PRO A 58 19.93 -3.09 24.07
CA PRO A 58 18.87 -2.11 24.24
C PRO A 58 18.99 -0.93 23.28
N ASP A 59 17.87 -0.20 23.18
CA ASP A 59 17.73 1.15 22.62
C ASP A 59 17.86 1.24 21.09
N THR A 60 16.75 1.03 20.37
CA THR A 60 16.23 1.94 19.32
C THR A 60 14.92 1.34 18.77
N ASP A 61 13.80 2.04 19.01
CA ASP A 61 12.56 2.03 18.20
C ASP A 61 11.95 0.63 17.91
N GLU A 62 11.18 0.09 18.88
CA GLU A 62 10.47 -1.21 18.79
C GLU A 62 9.67 -1.36 17.49
N ASP A 63 9.09 -0.27 17.00
CA ASP A 63 8.33 -0.23 15.74
C ASP A 63 9.20 -0.57 14.50
N ARG A 64 10.49 -0.21 14.50
CA ARG A 64 11.42 -0.57 13.41
C ARG A 64 11.78 -2.04 13.43
N ILE A 65 11.97 -2.63 14.62
CA ILE A 65 12.34 -4.04 14.79
C ILE A 65 11.19 -4.93 14.34
N VAL A 66 9.96 -4.61 14.75
CA VAL A 66 8.74 -5.32 14.33
C VAL A 66 8.56 -5.21 12.81
N GLN A 67 8.68 -4.01 12.24
CA GLN A 67 8.48 -3.79 10.81
C GLN A 67 9.54 -4.50 9.94
N GLN A 68 10.77 -4.61 10.42
CA GLN A 68 11.88 -5.28 9.73
C GLN A 68 11.71 -6.81 9.74
N SER A 69 11.22 -7.38 10.84
CA SER A 69 10.88 -8.80 10.98
C SER A 69 9.70 -9.20 10.07
N VAL A 70 8.66 -8.37 10.01
CA VAL A 70 7.51 -8.57 9.13
C VAL A 70 7.91 -8.51 7.65
N ASN A 71 8.75 -7.54 7.26
CA ASN A 71 9.24 -7.43 5.89
C ASN A 71 10.08 -8.66 5.47
N HIS A 72 10.83 -9.23 6.41
CA HIS A 72 11.64 -10.41 6.18
C HIS A 72 10.78 -11.69 6.04
N ALA A 73 9.79 -11.87 6.91
CA ALA A 73 8.82 -12.98 6.82
C ALA A 73 8.05 -12.94 5.47
N MET A 74 7.67 -11.75 5.01
CA MET A 74 7.06 -11.54 3.69
C MET A 74 8.01 -11.92 2.54
N GLU A 75 9.32 -11.71 2.68
CA GLU A 75 10.30 -12.10 1.67
C GLU A 75 10.51 -13.62 1.61
N ILE A 76 10.50 -14.30 2.76
CA ILE A 76 10.58 -15.77 2.84
C ILE A 76 9.37 -16.40 2.14
N LEU A 77 8.16 -15.93 2.42
CA LEU A 77 6.93 -16.46 1.82
C LEU A 77 6.86 -16.19 0.30
N ARG A 78 7.43 -15.06 -0.17
CA ARG A 78 7.62 -14.79 -1.61
C ARG A 78 8.59 -15.77 -2.27
N ARG A 79 9.75 -16.03 -1.64
CA ARG A 79 10.75 -16.99 -2.16
C ARG A 79 10.21 -18.42 -2.25
N GLN A 80 9.27 -18.78 -1.37
CA GLN A 80 8.60 -20.08 -1.37
C GLN A 80 7.42 -20.17 -2.36
N GLY A 81 7.10 -19.08 -3.08
CA GLY A 81 5.98 -19.03 -4.04
C GLY A 81 4.59 -19.11 -3.39
N ARG A 82 4.51 -18.89 -2.07
CA ARG A 82 3.27 -19.00 -1.26
C ARG A 82 2.54 -17.67 -1.08
N LEU A 83 3.20 -16.57 -1.43
CA LEU A 83 2.58 -15.28 -1.73
C LEU A 83 2.58 -15.08 -3.24
N THR A 84 1.53 -14.44 -3.77
CA THR A 84 1.60 -13.94 -5.14
C THR A 84 2.83 -13.03 -5.26
N PRO A 85 3.75 -13.26 -6.21
CA PRO A 85 4.95 -12.46 -6.32
C PRO A 85 4.58 -10.98 -6.45
N ALA A 86 5.38 -10.10 -5.87
CA ALA A 86 5.35 -8.67 -6.19
C ALA A 86 5.47 -8.40 -7.72
N GLU A 87 5.88 -9.42 -8.49
CA GLU A 87 5.93 -9.43 -9.96
C GLU A 87 4.55 -9.38 -10.64
N ALA A 88 3.44 -9.57 -9.93
CA ALA A 88 2.10 -9.28 -10.46
C ALA A 88 1.68 -7.80 -10.28
N VAL A 89 2.50 -6.96 -9.63
CA VAL A 89 2.29 -5.51 -9.63
C VAL A 89 2.87 -4.99 -10.95
N GLU A 90 2.05 -4.98 -11.99
CA GLU A 90 2.38 -4.36 -13.28
C GLU A 90 3.08 -3.00 -13.04
N SER A 91 4.26 -2.79 -13.63
CA SER A 91 5.05 -1.57 -13.37
C SER A 91 4.20 -0.31 -13.58
N LEU A 92 4.32 0.66 -12.68
CA LEU A 92 3.61 1.93 -12.83
C LEU A 92 4.18 2.68 -14.03
N LYS A 93 3.30 3.15 -14.91
CA LYS A 93 3.71 4.11 -15.93
C LYS A 93 4.19 5.40 -15.24
N PRO A 94 5.16 6.14 -15.80
CA PRO A 94 5.68 7.35 -15.14
C PRO A 94 4.58 8.36 -14.74
N ASN A 95 3.57 8.54 -15.59
CA ASN A 95 2.45 9.43 -15.28
C ASN A 95 1.52 8.85 -14.18
N ASP A 96 1.33 7.54 -14.13
CA ASP A 96 0.57 6.89 -13.05
C ASP A 96 1.28 7.03 -11.72
N GLN A 97 2.60 6.91 -11.70
CA GLN A 97 3.40 7.11 -10.50
C GLN A 97 3.27 8.54 -9.98
N LEU A 98 3.33 9.55 -10.86
CA LEU A 98 3.10 10.95 -10.47
C LEU A 98 1.70 11.17 -9.91
N VAL A 99 0.67 10.66 -10.60
CA VAL A 99 -0.74 10.81 -10.18
C VAL A 99 -0.98 10.10 -8.84
N LEU A 100 -0.50 8.86 -8.70
CA LEU A 100 -0.65 8.08 -7.48
C LEU A 100 0.09 8.72 -6.30
N THR A 101 1.29 9.29 -6.54
CA THR A 101 2.04 10.06 -5.53
C THR A 101 1.27 11.31 -5.12
N ALA A 102 0.65 12.04 -6.06
CA ALA A 102 -0.18 13.20 -5.74
C ALA A 102 -1.39 12.82 -4.88
N VAL A 103 -2.07 11.72 -5.20
CA VAL A 103 -3.19 11.21 -4.39
C VAL A 103 -2.73 10.85 -2.98
N TRP A 104 -1.56 10.20 -2.84
CA TRP A 104 -0.96 9.88 -1.54
C TRP A 104 -0.72 11.13 -0.70
N VAL A 105 -0.04 12.14 -1.27
CA VAL A 105 0.29 13.40 -0.60
C VAL A 105 -0.95 14.19 -0.18
N LEU A 106 -2.04 14.12 -0.97
CA LEU A 106 -3.29 14.83 -0.67
C LEU A 106 -4.13 14.14 0.42
N GLY A 107 -3.80 12.89 0.80
CA GLY A 107 -4.36 12.21 1.98
C GLY A 107 -5.88 12.08 1.95
N GLY A 108 -6.45 11.63 0.83
CA GLY A 108 -7.90 11.41 0.68
C GLY A 108 -8.73 12.67 0.40
N ARG A 109 -8.11 13.85 0.39
CA ARG A 109 -8.75 15.13 0.04
C ARG A 109 -8.60 15.50 -1.45
N GLY A 110 -7.88 14.68 -2.20
CA GLY A 110 -7.56 14.95 -3.60
C GLY A 110 -8.73 14.61 -4.54
N TYR A 111 -9.17 15.59 -5.31
CA TYR A 111 -10.01 15.41 -6.50
C TYR A 111 -9.26 15.85 -7.75
N ALA A 112 -9.78 15.53 -8.94
CA ALA A 112 -9.04 15.62 -10.21
C ALA A 112 -8.29 16.96 -10.42
N VAL A 113 -8.89 18.10 -10.06
CA VAL A 113 -8.26 19.43 -10.17
C VAL A 113 -7.09 19.58 -9.20
N THR A 114 -7.29 19.34 -7.90
CA THR A 114 -6.20 19.41 -6.89
C THR A 114 -5.08 18.40 -7.16
N ILE A 115 -5.42 17.23 -7.72
CA ILE A 115 -4.44 16.24 -8.14
C ILE A 115 -3.62 16.78 -9.33
N ALA A 116 -4.27 17.41 -10.32
CA ALA A 116 -3.58 18.05 -11.43
C ALA A 116 -2.63 19.17 -10.97
N GLU A 117 -3.05 19.97 -9.99
CA GLU A 117 -2.22 21.02 -9.38
C GLU A 117 -1.00 20.42 -8.68
N LYS A 118 -1.19 19.41 -7.82
CA LYS A 118 -0.09 18.74 -7.13
C LYS A 118 0.86 18.03 -8.10
N VAL A 119 0.35 17.39 -9.15
CA VAL A 119 1.19 16.81 -10.20
C VAL A 119 1.98 17.91 -10.90
N SER A 120 1.36 19.05 -11.21
CA SER A 120 2.03 20.17 -11.88
C SER A 120 3.19 20.74 -11.06
N GLU A 121 2.99 20.86 -9.75
CA GLU A 121 4.01 21.25 -8.78
C GLU A 121 5.19 20.28 -8.79
N MET A 122 4.94 18.96 -8.69
CA MET A 122 5.99 17.95 -8.63
C MET A 122 6.84 17.88 -9.92
N GLN A 123 6.23 18.10 -11.09
CA GLN A 123 6.94 18.01 -12.38
C GLN A 123 7.47 19.35 -12.90
N GLY A 124 7.18 20.48 -12.22
CA GLY A 124 7.57 21.82 -12.66
C GLY A 124 6.90 22.33 -13.94
N LYS A 125 5.81 21.70 -14.39
CA LYS A 125 5.05 22.08 -15.60
C LYS A 125 3.58 21.73 -15.47
N ARG A 126 2.72 22.43 -16.21
CA ARG A 126 1.26 22.22 -16.14
C ARG A 126 0.85 20.81 -16.58
N ALA A 127 0.14 20.10 -15.71
CA ALA A 127 -0.51 18.84 -16.02
C ALA A 127 -1.82 19.06 -16.79
N LEU A 128 -2.10 18.20 -17.76
CA LEU A 128 -3.37 18.21 -18.49
C LEU A 128 -4.43 17.44 -17.70
N LEU A 129 -5.57 18.07 -17.42
CA LEU A 129 -6.65 17.47 -16.63
C LEU A 129 -7.16 16.14 -17.24
N GLY A 130 -7.25 16.07 -18.58
CA GLY A 130 -7.60 14.82 -19.28
C GLY A 130 -6.62 13.67 -19.02
N SER A 131 -5.32 13.96 -18.93
CA SER A 131 -4.29 12.96 -18.60
C SER A 131 -4.42 12.45 -17.17
N ILE A 132 -4.81 13.34 -16.24
CA ILE A 132 -5.10 12.97 -14.84
C ILE A 132 -6.29 12.02 -14.79
N HIS A 133 -7.39 12.32 -15.49
CA HIS A 133 -8.55 11.43 -15.53
C HIS A 133 -8.24 10.04 -16.08
N ILE A 134 -7.50 9.95 -17.20
CA ILE A 134 -7.09 8.68 -17.79
C ILE A 134 -6.24 7.85 -16.82
N SER A 135 -5.39 8.51 -16.04
CA SER A 135 -4.51 7.85 -15.07
C SER A 135 -5.27 7.40 -13.83
N LEU A 136 -6.14 8.24 -13.28
CA LEU A 136 -7.02 7.86 -12.15
C LEU A 136 -7.91 6.67 -12.49
N ASP A 137 -8.49 6.66 -13.68
CA ASP A 137 -9.32 5.56 -14.19
C ASP A 137 -8.52 4.25 -14.35
N ARG A 138 -7.27 4.32 -14.83
CA ARG A 138 -6.37 3.16 -14.89
C ARG A 138 -5.92 2.68 -13.51
N LEU A 139 -5.56 3.60 -12.61
CA LEU A 139 -5.17 3.28 -11.24
C LEU A 139 -6.32 2.63 -10.48
N GLU A 140 -7.56 3.11 -10.67
CA GLU A 140 -8.75 2.55 -10.04
C GLU A 140 -9.12 1.17 -10.61
N ARG A 141 -9.05 0.97 -11.93
CA ARG A 141 -9.19 -0.37 -12.55
C ARG A 141 -8.20 -1.39 -11.98
N ARG A 142 -7.02 -0.93 -11.59
CA ARG A 142 -5.97 -1.73 -10.97
C ARG A 142 -6.08 -1.81 -9.45
N ALA A 143 -7.16 -1.28 -8.85
CA ALA A 143 -7.39 -1.21 -7.42
C ALA A 143 -6.26 -0.51 -6.62
N LEU A 144 -5.51 0.40 -7.24
CA LEU A 144 -4.43 1.17 -6.61
C LEU A 144 -4.93 2.45 -5.93
N VAL A 145 -6.12 2.91 -6.32
CA VAL A 145 -6.86 3.98 -5.66
C VAL A 145 -8.31 3.56 -5.48
N LEU A 146 -8.95 4.09 -4.45
CA LEU A 146 -10.40 4.09 -4.29
C LEU A 146 -10.92 5.48 -4.54
N SER A 147 -12.16 5.57 -5.01
CA SER A 147 -12.86 6.83 -5.14
C SER A 147 -14.14 6.89 -4.34
N ARG A 148 -14.48 8.11 -3.90
CA ARG A 148 -15.73 8.43 -3.22
C ARG A 148 -16.29 9.70 -3.84
N LYS A 149 -17.58 9.70 -4.19
CA LYS A 149 -18.27 10.94 -4.55
C LYS A 149 -18.53 11.75 -3.28
N ALA A 150 -18.44 13.07 -3.37
CA ALA A 150 -18.91 13.94 -2.29
C ALA A 150 -20.37 13.61 -1.97
N ASP A 151 -20.71 13.65 -0.69
CA ASP A 151 -22.08 13.43 -0.26
C ASP A 151 -22.87 14.73 -0.51
N PRO A 152 -23.92 14.72 -1.34
CA PRO A 152 -24.68 15.93 -1.66
C PRO A 152 -25.41 16.51 -0.44
N VAL A 153 -25.64 15.72 0.61
CA VAL A 153 -26.32 16.18 1.84
C VAL A 153 -25.35 16.83 2.82
N SER A 154 -24.17 16.24 3.01
CA SER A 154 -23.18 16.74 3.98
C SER A 154 -22.10 17.63 3.37
N GLU A 155 -21.89 17.59 2.05
CA GLU A 155 -20.93 18.41 1.28
C GLU A 155 -21.59 19.02 0.01
N PRO A 156 -22.67 19.81 0.13
CA PRO A 156 -23.47 20.28 -1.01
C PRO A 156 -22.65 21.14 -2.01
N GLU A 157 -21.73 21.97 -1.55
CA GLU A 157 -20.86 22.78 -2.41
C GLU A 157 -19.77 21.95 -3.14
N HIS A 158 -19.72 20.65 -2.86
CA HIS A 158 -18.79 19.69 -3.43
C HIS A 158 -19.50 18.57 -4.19
N GLU A 159 -20.83 18.61 -4.41
CA GLU A 159 -21.63 17.46 -4.92
C GLU A 159 -21.10 16.82 -6.21
N HIS A 160 -20.39 17.61 -7.05
CA HIS A 160 -19.81 17.16 -8.31
C HIS A 160 -18.41 16.53 -8.15
N ARG A 161 -17.81 16.57 -6.96
CA ARG A 161 -16.44 16.14 -6.71
C ARG A 161 -16.37 14.64 -6.47
N ARG A 162 -15.29 14.06 -6.99
CA ARG A 162 -14.88 12.68 -6.74
C ARG A 162 -13.50 12.72 -6.11
N TYR A 163 -13.43 12.31 -4.85
CA TYR A 163 -12.19 12.24 -4.08
C TYR A 163 -11.54 10.88 -4.27
N PHE A 164 -10.21 10.86 -4.22
CA PHE A 164 -9.41 9.65 -4.40
C PHE A 164 -8.52 9.43 -3.17
N THR A 165 -8.41 8.18 -2.77
CA THR A 165 -7.52 7.73 -1.68
C THR A 165 -6.69 6.56 -2.19
N VAL A 166 -5.41 6.53 -1.82
CA VAL A 166 -4.52 5.41 -2.17
C VAL A 166 -4.91 4.17 -1.38
N THR A 167 -4.96 3.02 -2.04
CA THR A 167 -5.13 1.72 -1.36
C THR A 167 -3.79 1.20 -0.86
N MET A 168 -3.82 0.14 -0.05
CA MET A 168 -2.58 -0.55 0.33
C MET A 168 -1.81 -1.09 -0.87
N ALA A 169 -2.51 -1.63 -1.88
CA ALA A 169 -1.89 -2.04 -3.14
C ALA A 169 -1.21 -0.85 -3.86
N GLY A 170 -1.85 0.32 -3.89
CA GLY A 170 -1.26 1.54 -4.43
C GLY A 170 -0.03 2.02 -3.66
N ALA A 171 -0.07 1.97 -2.32
CA ALA A 171 1.06 2.33 -1.48
C ALA A 171 2.27 1.40 -1.73
N ARG A 172 2.03 0.10 -1.87
CA ARG A 172 3.05 -0.89 -2.24
C ARG A 172 3.62 -0.64 -3.64
N ALA A 173 2.77 -0.32 -4.60
CA ALA A 173 3.20 0.02 -5.95
C ALA A 173 4.11 1.27 -5.95
N LEU A 174 3.78 2.29 -5.15
CA LEU A 174 4.65 3.46 -4.95
C LEU A 174 5.97 3.10 -4.27
N ALA A 175 5.95 2.29 -3.22
CA ALA A 175 7.16 1.86 -2.52
C ALA A 175 8.10 1.09 -3.46
N HIS A 176 7.55 0.17 -4.26
CA HIS A 176 8.30 -0.56 -5.28
C HIS A 176 8.90 0.39 -6.32
N ALA A 177 8.10 1.30 -6.88
CA ALA A 177 8.59 2.27 -7.87
C ALA A 177 9.69 3.19 -7.31
N LYS A 178 9.57 3.60 -6.03
CA LYS A 178 10.61 4.37 -5.32
C LYS A 178 11.91 3.56 -5.19
N GLN A 179 11.83 2.29 -4.78
CA GLN A 179 13.01 1.42 -4.66
C GLN A 179 13.67 1.20 -6.01
N THR A 180 12.90 0.87 -7.06
CA THR A 180 13.45 0.66 -8.41
C THR A 180 14.17 1.91 -8.91
N SER A 181 13.58 3.10 -8.71
CA SER A 181 14.21 4.37 -9.09
C SER A 181 15.53 4.60 -8.33
N ALA A 182 15.55 4.32 -7.02
CA ALA A 182 16.75 4.43 -6.20
C ALA A 182 17.86 3.46 -6.62
N GLU A 183 17.52 2.22 -6.98
CA GLU A 183 18.49 1.25 -7.51
C GLU A 183 19.05 1.70 -8.86
N LEU A 184 18.19 2.12 -9.79
CA LEU A 184 18.64 2.59 -11.11
C LEU A 184 19.57 3.79 -10.99
N ALA A 185 19.26 4.73 -10.08
CA ALA A 185 20.09 5.91 -9.83
C ALA A 185 21.53 5.55 -9.39
N ARG A 186 21.74 4.41 -8.70
CA ARG A 186 23.09 3.97 -8.29
C ARG A 186 23.99 3.58 -9.47
N PHE A 187 23.40 3.20 -10.60
CA PHE A 187 24.15 2.84 -11.81
C PHE A 187 24.35 4.01 -12.77
N LEU A 188 23.65 5.12 -12.56
CA LEU A 188 23.79 6.31 -13.38
C LEU A 188 24.93 7.16 -12.82
N PRO A 189 25.93 7.53 -13.63
CA PRO A 189 26.93 8.50 -13.21
C PRO A 189 26.31 9.89 -13.09
N ASP A 190 26.95 10.77 -12.32
CA ASP A 190 26.58 12.18 -12.29
C ASP A 190 26.90 12.81 -13.65
N PHE A 191 25.84 13.07 -14.42
CA PHE A 191 25.94 13.84 -15.66
C PHE A 191 25.91 15.34 -15.29
N ALA A 192 27.09 15.90 -15.03
CA ALA A 192 27.29 17.33 -14.82
C ALA A 192 27.11 18.12 -16.12
#